data_AF-B5M6Q3-F1
#
_entry.id   AF-B5M6Q3-F1
#
_cell.length_a   1.000
_cell.length_b   1.000
_cell.length_c   1.000
_cell.angle_alpha   90.00
_cell.angle_beta   90.00
_cell.angle_gamma   90.00
#
_symmetry.space_group_name_H-M   'P 1'
#
loop_
_entity.id
_entity.type
_entity.pdbx_description
1 polymer ?
#
loop_
_entity_poly.entity_id
_entity_poly.type
_entity_poly.pdbx_seq_one_letter_code
_entity_poly.pdbx_strand_id
1 'polypeptide(L)'
;ASPNPNKKVVKGSSCSGNAEPNAGLTLQNQWNPEACGTCLTLSETERRLMIVEYPKADWACDPFLTLSESERLMIAEHTKADWGCRSVFAVESIPNQESGIFYYEMQISAITASVSIGLATKEMPLAKFVGHVKGTYSYESRGSFWGHEVTGCSHLTKHPFVKVPKFGEGDVVGCGVNLEKRQIFYTLNGELLEPTGSPFSSDAE
;
A
#
# COMPACT_ATOMS: atom_id res chain seq x y z
N ALA A 1 31.21 1.61 -64.27
CA ALA A 1 30.00 0.76 -64.20
C ALA A 1 28.95 1.49 -63.36
N SER A 2 27.88 1.97 -64.00
CA SER A 2 26.58 2.23 -63.34
C SER A 2 25.79 0.90 -63.29
N PRO A 3 24.67 0.70 -62.53
CA PRO A 3 23.81 1.71 -61.90
C PRO A 3 23.28 1.45 -60.46
N ASN A 4 22.84 2.56 -59.84
CA ASN A 4 21.66 2.83 -58.98
C ASN A 4 20.45 1.85 -59.05
N PRO A 5 19.33 2.04 -58.30
CA PRO A 5 19.07 2.77 -57.04
C PRO A 5 18.13 1.96 -56.08
N ASN A 6 17.86 2.43 -54.85
CA ASN A 6 16.46 2.54 -54.38
C ASN A 6 16.29 3.36 -53.09
N LYS A 7 15.30 4.25 -53.18
CA LYS A 7 14.74 5.16 -52.18
C LYS A 7 14.21 4.42 -50.93
N LYS A 8 14.34 5.06 -49.77
CA LYS A 8 13.18 5.65 -49.06
C LYS A 8 13.63 6.63 -47.99
N VAL A 9 13.30 7.90 -48.21
CA VAL A 9 13.08 8.90 -47.17
C VAL A 9 11.74 8.58 -46.51
N VAL A 10 11.70 8.48 -45.18
CA VAL A 10 10.51 8.89 -44.40
C VAL A 10 11.00 9.61 -43.14
N LYS A 11 10.42 10.80 -42.95
CA LYS A 11 10.61 11.76 -41.88
C LYS A 11 9.66 11.40 -40.73
N GLY A 12 10.17 11.46 -39.50
CA GLY A 12 9.41 11.76 -38.29
C GLY A 12 8.53 10.64 -37.72
N SER A 13 8.80 10.28 -36.47
CA SER A 13 7.75 10.05 -35.48
C SER A 13 8.36 10.39 -34.13
N SER A 14 8.19 11.65 -33.74
CA SER A 14 8.17 12.05 -32.35
C SER A 14 7.08 11.22 -31.67
N CYS A 15 7.46 10.16 -30.96
CA CYS A 15 6.60 9.68 -29.89
C CYS A 15 6.83 10.63 -28.72
N SER A 16 6.10 11.75 -28.74
CA SER A 16 5.65 12.39 -27.50
C SER A 16 4.81 11.34 -26.79
N GLY A 17 5.47 10.50 -26.00
CA GLY A 17 4.82 9.87 -24.87
C GLY A 17 4.48 11.00 -23.92
N ASN A 18 3.32 11.61 -24.10
CA ASN A 18 2.63 12.31 -23.03
C ASN A 18 2.17 11.25 -22.04
N ALA A 19 3.11 10.54 -21.43
CA ALA A 19 2.90 10.08 -20.08
C ALA A 19 3.24 11.32 -19.27
N GLU A 20 2.21 12.05 -18.85
CA GLU A 20 2.38 12.84 -17.63
C GLU A 20 3.04 11.88 -16.64
N PRO A 21 4.19 12.24 -16.04
CA PRO A 21 4.69 11.44 -14.94
C PRO A 21 3.52 11.38 -13.98
N ASN A 22 2.94 10.19 -13.78
CA ASN A 22 1.91 9.99 -12.77
C ASN A 22 2.51 10.64 -11.54
N ALA A 23 1.91 11.76 -11.13
CA ALA A 23 2.34 12.48 -9.95
C ALA A 23 2.31 11.40 -8.87
N GLY A 24 3.50 10.94 -8.45
CA GLY A 24 3.60 9.79 -7.57
C GLY A 24 2.65 9.99 -6.40
N LEU A 25 2.10 8.87 -5.90
CA LEU A 25 1.16 8.81 -4.78
C LEU A 25 1.13 10.10 -3.98
N THR A 26 0.04 10.86 -4.14
CA THR A 26 -0.19 12.01 -3.27
C THR A 26 -0.20 11.53 -1.82
N LEU A 27 0.08 12.41 -0.85
CA LEU A 27 0.04 12.11 0.59
C LEU A 27 -1.29 11.47 1.06
N GLN A 28 -2.29 11.38 0.17
CA GLN A 28 -3.66 10.99 0.42
C GLN A 28 -4.13 9.94 -0.61
N ASN A 29 -3.43 8.80 -0.74
CA ASN A 29 -4.03 7.67 -1.43
C ASN A 29 -5.24 7.17 -0.60
N GLN A 30 -6.44 7.55 -1.03
CA GLN A 30 -7.69 7.30 -0.33
C GLN A 30 -8.17 5.85 -0.52
N TRP A 31 -9.08 5.38 0.33
CA TRP A 31 -9.86 4.17 0.05
C TRP A 31 -10.76 4.40 -1.16
N ASN A 32 -10.77 3.45 -2.08
CA ASN A 32 -11.62 3.50 -3.26
C ASN A 32 -13.06 3.08 -2.89
N PRO A 33 -14.04 4.00 -2.90
CA PRO A 33 -15.42 3.66 -2.56
C PRO A 33 -16.06 2.69 -3.57
N GLU A 34 -15.59 2.66 -4.83
CA GLU A 34 -16.05 1.73 -5.86
C GLU A 34 -15.44 0.33 -5.71
N ALA A 35 -14.25 0.23 -5.08
CA ALA A 35 -13.59 -1.02 -4.76
C ALA A 35 -13.68 -1.33 -3.26
N CYS A 36 -14.86 -1.10 -2.68
CA CYS A 36 -15.17 -1.30 -1.28
C CYS A 36 -16.30 -2.33 -1.12
N GLY A 37 -16.10 -3.33 -0.26
CA GLY A 37 -17.15 -4.31 0.03
C GLY A 37 -18.41 -3.67 0.63
N THR A 38 -19.59 -4.14 0.25
CA THR A 38 -20.91 -3.56 0.61
C THR A 38 -21.29 -3.54 2.11
N CYS A 39 -20.40 -4.05 2.97
CA CYS A 39 -20.57 -4.05 4.43
C CYS A 39 -19.49 -3.24 5.15
N LEU A 40 -18.65 -2.52 4.39
CA LEU A 40 -17.71 -1.55 4.90
C LEU A 40 -18.30 -0.15 4.72
N THR A 41 -18.17 0.67 5.75
CA THR A 41 -18.45 2.10 5.72
C THR A 41 -17.14 2.85 5.76
N LEU A 42 -16.93 3.73 4.77
CA LEU A 42 -15.75 4.58 4.68
C LEU A 42 -16.10 5.95 5.22
N SER A 43 -15.25 6.51 6.06
CA SER A 43 -15.36 7.90 6.51
C SER A 43 -13.98 8.56 6.58
N GLU A 44 -13.96 9.88 6.48
CA GLU A 44 -12.75 10.68 6.59
C GLU A 44 -12.79 11.47 7.91
N THR A 45 -11.65 11.55 8.60
CA THR A 45 -11.48 12.47 9.72
C THR A 45 -10.22 13.29 9.51
N GLU A 46 -10.34 14.61 9.60
CA GLU A 46 -9.19 15.52 9.55
C GLU A 46 -8.59 15.65 10.96
N ARG A 47 -7.32 15.28 11.13
CA ARG A 47 -6.52 15.73 12.27
C ARG A 47 -5.70 16.93 11.82
N ARG A 48 -5.92 18.11 12.44
CA ARG A 48 -5.03 19.26 12.24
C ARG A 48 -3.77 19.07 13.07
N LEU A 49 -2.61 18.92 12.43
CA LEU A 49 -1.33 19.00 13.12
C LEU A 49 -1.04 20.47 13.45
N MET A 50 -0.73 20.74 14.71
CA MET A 50 -0.28 22.07 15.14
C MET A 50 1.24 22.05 15.15
N ILE A 51 1.88 22.41 14.04
CA ILE A 51 3.34 22.55 13.97
C ILE A 51 3.70 23.94 14.48
N VAL A 52 4.38 24.00 15.63
CA VAL A 52 4.97 25.25 16.14
C VAL A 52 6.39 25.33 15.60
N GLU A 53 6.59 26.09 14.53
CA GLU A 53 7.91 26.41 14.02
C GLU A 53 8.56 27.50 14.88
N TYR A 54 9.72 27.19 15.46
CA TYR A 54 10.56 28.20 16.10
C TYR A 54 11.61 28.65 15.08
N PRO A 55 11.50 29.84 14.49
CA PRO A 55 12.59 30.37 13.68
C PRO A 55 13.83 30.49 14.56
N LYS A 56 14.91 29.86 14.12
CA LYS A 56 16.19 29.84 14.82
C LYS A 56 16.94 31.16 14.60
N ALA A 57 16.45 32.25 15.19
CA ALA A 57 17.21 33.44 15.57
C ALA A 57 16.26 34.44 16.25
N ASP A 58 16.78 35.07 17.30
CA ASP A 58 16.22 36.21 18.03
C ASP A 58 15.11 35.92 19.05
N TRP A 59 15.53 36.01 20.31
CA TRP A 59 14.81 35.85 21.57
C TRP A 59 13.76 36.95 21.84
N ALA A 60 13.17 37.54 20.80
CA ALA A 60 12.29 38.70 20.91
C ALA A 60 11.10 38.74 19.93
N CYS A 61 10.76 37.64 19.26
CA CYS A 61 9.58 37.59 18.39
C CYS A 61 8.51 36.65 18.94
N ASP A 62 7.28 37.15 19.06
CA ASP A 62 6.08 36.36 19.36
C ASP A 62 5.98 35.18 18.38
N PRO A 63 5.70 33.94 18.86
CA PRO A 63 5.61 32.78 17.98
C PRO A 63 4.45 32.97 16.99
N PHE A 64 4.77 32.98 15.70
CA PHE A 64 3.75 32.87 14.66
C PHE A 64 3.22 31.43 14.64
N LEU A 65 1.99 31.21 15.11
CA LEU A 65 1.30 29.94 14.98
C LEU A 65 0.85 29.75 13.53
N THR A 66 1.69 29.10 12.72
CA THR A 66 1.29 28.66 11.39
C THR A 66 0.58 27.31 11.52
N LEU A 67 -0.73 27.26 11.24
CA LEU A 67 -1.47 26.01 11.08
C LEU A 67 -0.94 25.29 9.83
N SER A 68 -0.38 24.10 9.98
CA SER A 68 0.19 23.28 8.90
C SER A 68 -0.54 21.92 8.81
N GLU A 69 -0.22 21.16 7.76
CA GLU A 69 -0.95 20.05 7.12
C GLU A 69 -1.90 19.22 8.02
N SER A 70 -3.13 19.04 7.54
CA SER A 70 -4.08 18.10 8.13
C SER A 70 -3.75 16.67 7.68
N GLU A 71 -3.52 15.76 8.63
CA GLU A 71 -3.55 14.32 8.36
C GLU A 71 -5.01 13.91 8.10
N ARG A 72 -5.28 13.41 6.89
CA ARG A 72 -6.57 12.78 6.57
C ARG A 72 -6.50 11.32 6.97
N LEU A 73 -7.20 10.97 8.05
CA LEU A 73 -7.35 9.58 8.48
C LEU A 73 -8.58 8.97 7.81
N MET A 74 -8.37 7.88 7.09
CA MET A 74 -9.44 7.14 6.43
C MET A 74 -9.86 5.95 7.28
N ILE A 75 -11.11 5.93 7.71
CA ILE A 75 -11.67 4.88 8.56
C ILE A 75 -12.48 3.92 7.70
N ALA A 76 -12.19 2.63 7.80
CA ALA A 76 -13.01 1.57 7.24
C ALA A 76 -13.63 0.75 8.38
N GLU A 77 -14.96 0.79 8.51
CA GLU A 77 -15.70 0.11 9.57
C GLU A 77 -16.61 -0.97 9.01
N HIS A 78 -16.60 -2.16 9.62
CA HIS A 78 -17.55 -3.20 9.29
C HIS A 78 -18.86 -3.01 10.06
N THR A 79 -19.93 -2.61 9.38
CA THR A 79 -21.16 -2.13 10.03
C THR A 79 -22.27 -3.18 10.15
N LYS A 80 -22.07 -4.39 9.61
CA LYS A 80 -23.06 -5.47 9.66
C LYS A 80 -22.63 -6.62 10.56
N ALA A 81 -23.60 -7.27 11.18
CA ALA A 81 -23.41 -8.49 11.98
C ALA A 81 -23.48 -9.75 11.08
N ASP A 82 -22.94 -9.70 9.87
CA ASP A 82 -22.81 -10.86 8.99
C ASP A 82 -21.41 -11.46 9.05
N TRP A 83 -21.35 -12.79 8.93
CA TRP A 83 -20.10 -13.53 8.87
C TRP A 83 -19.60 -13.50 7.43
N GLY A 84 -18.72 -12.54 7.12
CA GLY A 84 -18.19 -12.38 5.77
C GLY A 84 -16.89 -11.59 5.73
N CYS A 85 -16.00 -11.97 4.82
CA CYS A 85 -14.80 -11.17 4.55
C CYS A 85 -15.19 -9.98 3.67
N ARG A 86 -14.65 -8.80 3.98
CA ARG A 86 -14.76 -7.61 3.14
C ARG A 86 -13.40 -6.99 3.01
N SER A 87 -13.04 -6.63 1.79
CA SER A 87 -11.83 -5.91 1.47
C SER A 87 -12.17 -4.56 0.86
N VAL A 88 -11.23 -3.63 0.98
CA VAL A 88 -11.25 -2.34 0.31
C VAL A 88 -9.85 -2.09 -0.26
N PHE A 89 -9.79 -1.53 -1.47
CA PHE A 89 -8.52 -1.15 -2.09
C PHE A 89 -8.29 0.35 -1.94
N ALA A 90 -7.03 0.75 -2.03
CA ALA A 90 -6.69 2.14 -2.28
C ALA A 90 -7.11 2.55 -3.71
N VAL A 91 -7.30 3.85 -3.95
CA VAL A 91 -7.65 4.41 -5.26
C VAL A 91 -6.51 4.17 -6.26
N GLU A 92 -5.29 4.48 -5.86
CA GLU A 92 -4.12 4.34 -6.71
C GLU A 92 -3.38 3.04 -6.43
N SER A 93 -2.97 2.37 -7.51
CA SER A 93 -2.02 1.26 -7.43
C SER A 93 -0.63 1.78 -7.11
N ILE A 94 0.20 0.93 -6.51
CA ILE A 94 1.63 1.21 -6.32
C ILE A 94 2.24 1.60 -7.67
N PRO A 95 3.00 2.71 -7.75
CA PRO A 95 3.64 3.16 -8.97
C PRO A 95 4.49 2.05 -9.58
N ASN A 96 4.36 1.85 -10.90
CA ASN A 96 5.20 0.92 -11.65
C ASN A 96 6.56 1.56 -11.95
N GLN A 97 7.35 1.79 -10.90
CA GLN A 97 8.72 2.30 -10.98
C GLN A 97 9.71 1.18 -10.71
N GLU A 98 10.91 1.26 -11.31
CA GLU A 98 11.94 0.23 -11.17
C GLU A 98 12.67 0.28 -9.81
N SER A 99 12.57 1.40 -9.09
CA SER A 99 13.26 1.61 -7.81
C SER A 99 12.45 2.52 -6.89
N GLY A 100 12.81 2.52 -5.61
CA GLY A 100 12.12 3.28 -4.57
C GLY A 100 11.43 2.39 -3.56
N ILE A 101 10.84 3.04 -2.55
CA ILE A 101 10.08 2.40 -1.49
C ILE A 101 8.68 2.98 -1.50
N PHE A 102 7.68 2.10 -1.62
CA PHE A 102 6.31 2.43 -1.28
C PHE A 102 6.05 2.01 0.16
N TYR A 103 5.39 2.86 0.95
CA TYR A 103 5.08 2.57 2.34
C TYR A 103 3.79 3.27 2.77
N TYR A 104 2.95 2.57 3.52
CA TYR A 104 1.79 3.14 4.19
C TYR A 104 1.63 2.52 5.58
N GLU A 105 0.94 3.24 6.48
CA GLU A 105 0.60 2.77 7.82
C GLU A 105 -0.90 2.82 8.06
N MET A 106 -1.35 1.97 8.96
CA MET A 106 -2.73 1.96 9.44
C MET A 106 -2.73 1.88 10.97
N GLN A 107 -3.39 2.86 11.60
CA GLN A 107 -3.70 2.80 13.02
C GLN A 107 -4.94 1.92 13.24
N ILE A 108 -4.85 0.98 14.17
CA ILE A 108 -5.93 0.07 14.49
C ILE A 108 -6.78 0.65 15.62
N SER A 109 -7.95 1.16 15.29
CA SER A 109 -8.87 1.72 16.29
C SER A 109 -9.65 0.66 17.07
N ALA A 110 -9.95 -0.49 16.46
CA ALA A 110 -10.64 -1.62 17.10
C ALA A 110 -10.51 -2.89 16.25
N ILE A 111 -10.49 -4.07 16.89
CA ILE A 111 -10.62 -5.37 16.22
C ILE A 111 -11.65 -6.21 16.95
N THR A 112 -12.76 -6.53 16.29
CA THR A 112 -13.78 -7.44 16.81
C THR A 112 -13.64 -8.88 16.30
N ALA A 113 -12.91 -9.08 15.19
CA ALA A 113 -12.71 -10.40 14.58
C ALA A 113 -11.27 -10.60 14.07
N SER A 114 -11.02 -10.39 12.78
CA SER A 114 -9.69 -10.44 12.18
C SER A 114 -9.57 -9.34 11.12
N VAL A 115 -8.45 -8.63 11.16
CA VAL A 115 -8.03 -7.64 10.16
C VAL A 115 -6.79 -8.18 9.44
N SER A 116 -6.70 -7.92 8.14
CA SER A 116 -5.58 -8.31 7.28
C SER A 116 -5.17 -7.10 6.45
N ILE A 117 -3.89 -6.70 6.53
CA ILE A 117 -3.34 -5.50 5.89
C ILE A 117 -2.28 -5.94 4.89
N GLY A 118 -2.32 -5.44 3.65
CA GLY A 118 -1.36 -5.87 2.66
C GLY A 118 -1.65 -5.42 1.25
N LEU A 119 -1.20 -6.24 0.29
CA LEU A 119 -1.22 -5.95 -1.14
C LEU A 119 -2.00 -7.03 -1.88
N ALA A 120 -2.77 -6.58 -2.86
CA ALA A 120 -3.51 -7.45 -3.76
C ALA A 120 -3.50 -6.86 -5.16
N THR A 121 -3.69 -7.73 -6.15
CA THR A 121 -3.93 -7.30 -7.53
C THR A 121 -5.38 -6.82 -7.68
N LYS A 122 -5.66 -6.05 -8.74
CA LYS A 122 -6.99 -5.45 -8.97
C LYS A 122 -8.10 -6.50 -9.16
N GLU A 123 -7.73 -7.73 -9.49
CA GLU A 123 -8.64 -8.84 -9.77
C GLU A 123 -9.10 -9.56 -8.50
N MET A 124 -8.51 -9.27 -7.32
CA MET A 124 -8.88 -9.96 -6.10
C MET A 124 -10.34 -9.62 -5.69
N PRO A 125 -11.20 -10.63 -5.46
CA PRO A 125 -12.59 -10.39 -5.09
C PRO A 125 -12.75 -9.70 -3.74
N LEU A 126 -13.57 -8.65 -3.68
CA LEU A 126 -13.84 -7.87 -2.46
C LEU A 126 -14.47 -8.68 -1.31
N ALA A 127 -15.08 -9.82 -1.61
CA ALA A 127 -15.67 -10.72 -0.62
C ALA A 127 -14.68 -11.75 -0.04
N LYS A 128 -13.37 -11.53 -0.22
CA LYS A 128 -12.28 -12.39 0.28
C LYS A 128 -11.32 -11.58 1.16
N PHE A 129 -10.50 -12.26 1.95
CA PHE A 129 -9.41 -11.64 2.71
C PHE A 129 -8.15 -11.50 1.85
N VAL A 130 -7.50 -10.34 1.91
CA VAL A 130 -6.13 -10.18 1.40
C VAL A 130 -5.21 -11.15 2.14
N GLY A 131 -4.33 -11.82 1.39
CA GLY A 131 -3.49 -12.93 1.86
C GLY A 131 -4.19 -14.29 1.87
N HIS A 132 -5.47 -14.41 1.48
CA HIS A 132 -6.11 -15.72 1.30
C HIS A 132 -6.40 -16.04 -0.18
N VAL A 133 -6.05 -15.11 -1.06
CA VAL A 133 -6.18 -15.25 -2.52
C VAL A 133 -4.77 -15.36 -3.11
N LYS A 134 -4.59 -16.26 -4.09
CA LYS A 134 -3.29 -16.41 -4.77
C LYS A 134 -2.87 -15.07 -5.39
N GLY A 135 -1.60 -14.71 -5.25
CA GLY A 135 -1.07 -13.43 -5.74
C GLY A 135 -1.34 -12.25 -4.82
N THR A 136 -1.80 -12.49 -3.59
CA THR A 136 -1.98 -11.46 -2.55
C THR A 136 -1.12 -11.76 -1.34
N TYR A 137 -0.72 -10.71 -0.63
CA TYR A 137 0.26 -10.76 0.45
C TYR A 137 -0.24 -9.93 1.61
N SER A 138 -0.22 -10.44 2.83
CA SER A 138 -0.73 -9.68 3.96
C SER A 138 -0.06 -10.01 5.29
N TYR A 139 -0.25 -9.08 6.22
CA TYR A 139 -0.08 -9.27 7.65
C TYR A 139 -1.46 -9.32 8.32
N GLU A 140 -1.81 -10.50 8.85
CA GLU A 140 -3.05 -10.74 9.57
C GLU A 140 -2.88 -10.51 11.08
N SER A 141 -3.85 -9.83 11.70
CA SER A 141 -3.94 -9.53 13.14
C SER A 141 -3.73 -10.74 14.06
N ARG A 142 -4.06 -11.96 13.60
CA ARG A 142 -3.83 -13.20 14.37
C ARG A 142 -2.38 -13.67 14.38
N GLY A 143 -1.46 -12.91 13.78
CA GLY A 143 -0.02 -13.16 13.82
C GLY A 143 0.45 -14.08 12.71
N SER A 144 0.07 -13.76 11.47
CA SER A 144 0.53 -14.49 10.29
C SER A 144 0.85 -13.54 9.14
N PHE A 145 2.01 -13.71 8.52
CA PHE A 145 2.26 -13.22 7.16
C PHE A 145 1.76 -14.26 6.17
N TRP A 146 0.87 -13.86 5.26
CA TRP A 146 0.28 -14.74 4.25
C TRP A 146 0.79 -14.42 2.85
N GLY A 147 0.91 -15.45 2.01
CA GLY A 147 1.38 -15.33 0.63
C GLY A 147 2.91 -15.31 0.50
N HIS A 148 3.65 -15.21 1.61
CA HIS A 148 5.12 -15.14 1.60
C HIS A 148 5.75 -16.54 1.58
N GLU A 149 6.20 -16.95 0.40
CA GLU A 149 6.93 -18.21 0.20
C GLU A 149 8.42 -18.05 0.55
N VAL A 150 8.71 -18.08 1.85
CA VAL A 150 10.08 -17.99 2.40
C VAL A 150 10.53 -19.34 2.97
N THR A 151 11.84 -19.52 3.17
CA THR A 151 12.37 -20.72 3.83
C THR A 151 11.77 -20.88 5.22
N GLY A 152 11.22 -22.06 5.50
CA GLY A 152 10.56 -22.37 6.77
C GLY A 152 9.11 -21.91 6.88
N CYS A 153 8.49 -21.39 5.81
CA CYS A 153 7.06 -21.11 5.81
C CYS A 153 6.24 -22.40 5.91
N SER A 154 5.09 -22.28 6.59
CA SER A 154 4.07 -23.32 6.66
C SER A 154 3.05 -23.14 5.55
N HIS A 155 2.31 -24.20 5.23
CA HIS A 155 1.26 -24.14 4.21
C HIS A 155 -0.08 -24.53 4.80
N LEU A 156 -1.07 -23.64 4.69
CA LEU A 156 -2.47 -23.98 4.96
C LEU A 156 -3.22 -23.98 3.64
N THR A 157 -3.86 -25.10 3.30
CA THR A 157 -4.61 -25.24 2.02
C THR A 157 -3.79 -24.83 0.78
N LYS A 158 -2.49 -25.15 0.77
CA LYS A 158 -1.51 -24.76 -0.27
C LYS A 158 -1.20 -23.27 -0.35
N HIS A 159 -1.58 -22.48 0.65
CA HIS A 159 -1.20 -21.08 0.75
C HIS A 159 -0.10 -20.90 1.81
N PRO A 160 1.05 -20.30 1.46
CA PRO A 160 2.17 -20.16 2.36
C PRO A 160 1.88 -19.11 3.43
N PHE A 161 2.35 -19.37 4.64
CA PHE A 161 2.32 -18.40 5.73
C PHE A 161 3.48 -18.55 6.70
N VAL A 162 3.79 -17.46 7.40
CA VAL A 162 4.80 -17.41 8.46
C VAL A 162 4.18 -16.86 9.73
N LYS A 163 4.54 -17.41 10.89
CA LYS A 163 4.12 -16.89 12.18
C LYS A 163 4.94 -15.67 12.60
N VAL A 164 4.24 -14.63 13.01
CA VAL A 164 4.78 -13.33 13.39
C VAL A 164 4.01 -12.78 14.61
N PRO A 165 4.47 -11.70 15.26
CA PRO A 165 3.72 -11.06 16.33
C PRO A 165 2.27 -10.75 15.94
N LYS A 166 1.36 -10.74 16.90
CA LYS A 166 -0.02 -10.30 16.70
C LYS A 166 -0.09 -8.78 16.85
N PHE A 167 -1.10 -8.18 16.22
CA PHE A 167 -1.44 -6.77 16.45
C PHE A 167 -2.92 -6.64 16.83
N GLY A 168 -3.26 -5.56 17.52
CA GLY A 168 -4.57 -5.29 18.06
C GLY A 168 -4.91 -3.81 18.11
N GLU A 169 -5.95 -3.48 18.87
CA GLU A 169 -6.34 -2.10 19.13
C GLU A 169 -5.19 -1.28 19.71
N GLY A 170 -4.99 -0.08 19.17
CA GLY A 170 -3.92 0.86 19.55
C GLY A 170 -2.63 0.71 18.73
N ASP A 171 -2.41 -0.44 18.08
CA ASP A 171 -1.21 -0.65 17.27
C ASP A 171 -1.24 0.12 15.95
N VAL A 172 -0.06 0.44 15.45
CA VAL A 172 0.17 0.98 14.10
C VAL A 172 0.86 -0.08 13.26
N VAL A 173 0.23 -0.50 12.17
CA VAL A 173 0.74 -1.52 11.27
C VAL A 173 1.18 -0.86 9.96
N GLY A 174 2.45 -1.01 9.60
CA GLY A 174 2.97 -0.56 8.32
C GLY A 174 3.09 -1.69 7.30
N CYS A 175 2.92 -1.35 6.03
CA CYS A 175 3.16 -2.23 4.90
C CYS A 175 3.97 -1.48 3.85
N GLY A 176 5.07 -2.06 3.42
CA GLY A 176 5.93 -1.45 2.42
C GLY A 176 6.43 -2.42 1.36
N VAL A 177 6.83 -1.84 0.22
CA VAL A 177 7.44 -2.54 -0.91
C VAL A 177 8.75 -1.87 -1.24
N ASN A 178 9.81 -2.64 -1.23
CA ASN A 178 11.05 -2.29 -1.90
C ASN A 178 10.93 -2.68 -3.37
N LEU A 179 10.77 -1.69 -4.26
CA LEU A 179 10.52 -1.91 -5.68
C LEU A 179 11.75 -2.49 -6.40
N GLU A 180 12.95 -2.08 -5.98
CA GLU A 180 14.22 -2.55 -6.53
C GLU A 180 14.44 -4.04 -6.22
N LYS A 181 14.25 -4.43 -4.96
CA LYS A 181 14.41 -5.81 -4.49
C LYS A 181 13.18 -6.68 -4.74
N ARG A 182 12.06 -6.08 -5.14
CA ARG A 182 10.74 -6.73 -5.25
C ARG A 182 10.33 -7.48 -3.98
N GLN A 183 10.55 -6.85 -2.83
CA GLN A 183 10.30 -7.42 -1.49
C GLN A 183 9.25 -6.60 -0.75
N ILE A 184 8.33 -7.28 -0.06
CA ILE A 184 7.38 -6.67 0.88
C ILE A 184 7.98 -6.80 2.28
N PHE A 185 7.76 -5.76 3.07
CA PHE A 185 8.07 -5.75 4.49
C PHE A 185 6.89 -5.17 5.27
N TYR A 186 6.82 -5.50 6.55
CA TYR A 186 5.82 -4.96 7.46
C TYR A 186 6.49 -4.39 8.69
N THR A 187 5.82 -3.43 9.32
CA THR A 187 6.22 -2.88 10.60
C THR A 187 5.06 -3.00 11.59
N LEU A 188 5.41 -3.12 12.87
CA LEU A 188 4.47 -3.01 13.97
C LEU A 188 5.01 -1.96 14.94
N ASN A 189 4.27 -0.88 15.13
CA ASN A 189 4.65 0.25 15.99
C ASN A 189 6.04 0.82 15.64
N GLY A 190 6.33 0.93 14.33
CA GLY A 190 7.60 1.41 13.80
C GLY A 190 8.74 0.39 13.79
N GLU A 191 8.56 -0.80 14.37
CA GLU A 191 9.57 -1.86 14.35
C GLU A 191 9.39 -2.77 13.13
N LEU A 192 10.48 -2.98 12.38
CA LEU A 192 10.51 -3.89 11.23
C LEU A 192 10.34 -5.34 11.68
N LEU A 193 9.41 -6.06 11.05
CA LEU A 193 9.12 -7.45 11.37
C LEU A 193 9.85 -8.42 10.44
N GLU A 194 10.43 -9.46 11.04
CA GLU A 194 11.00 -10.59 10.31
C GLU A 194 9.96 -11.72 10.13
N PRO A 195 10.05 -12.50 9.04
CA PRO A 195 11.07 -12.42 7.99
C PRO A 195 10.78 -11.33 6.96
N THR A 196 11.82 -10.58 6.58
CA THR A 196 11.76 -9.63 5.47
C THR A 196 11.99 -10.31 4.10
N GLY A 197 10.89 -10.54 3.36
CA GLY A 197 10.82 -10.70 1.90
C GLY A 197 11.49 -11.91 1.21
N SER A 198 10.68 -12.79 0.62
CA SER A 198 10.99 -13.49 -0.64
C SER A 198 10.57 -12.62 -1.84
N PRO A 199 11.22 -12.72 -3.02
CA PRO A 199 10.83 -11.96 -4.20
C PRO A 199 9.45 -12.37 -4.71
N PHE A 200 8.62 -11.41 -5.16
CA PHE A 200 7.39 -11.72 -5.88
C PHE A 200 7.68 -12.10 -7.33
N SER A 201 7.31 -13.32 -7.72
CA SER A 201 7.28 -13.73 -9.12
C SER A 201 6.18 -12.91 -9.83
N SER A 202 6.59 -12.15 -10.83
CA SER A 202 5.70 -11.47 -11.77
C SER A 202 5.41 -12.37 -12.99
N ASP A 203 5.34 -13.68 -12.81
CA ASP A 203 5.03 -14.60 -13.90
C ASP A 203 3.51 -14.76 -14.02
N ALA A 204 2.88 -13.70 -14.54
CA ALA A 204 1.58 -13.76 -15.18
C ALA A 204 1.79 -13.32 -16.64
N GLU A 205 2.13 -14.29 -17.48
CA GLU A 205 1.99 -14.20 -18.94
C GLU A 205 0.56 -14.58 -19.33
#